data_AF-A0A972WER6-F1
#
_entry.id   AF-A0A972WER6-F1
#
_cell.length_a   1.000
_cell.length_b   1.000
_cell.length_c   1.000
_cell.angle_alpha   90.00
_cell.angle_beta   90.00
_cell.angle_gamma   90.00
#
_symmetry.space_group_name_H-M   'P 1'
#
loop_
_entity.id
_entity.type
_entity.pdbx_description
1 polymer ?
#
loop_
_entity_poly.entity_id
_entity_poly.type
_entity_poly.pdbx_seq_one_letter_code
_entity_poly.pdbx_strand_id
1 'polypeptide(L)'
;MSDTTHFSGNFAGAIVNYKSTLTQVTQSIQTVPGSAAEKQELERLVLELQAALDTLPPAQKDIAEAIATQTHNLVEEAKKPAPNKALLGITADGLKNAAASIADITPKVLSAATQIAAFFSKFGS
;
A
#
# COMPACT_ATOMS: atom_id res chain seq x y z
N MET A 1 15.06 21.82 -11.16
CA MET A 1 15.39 21.52 -9.76
C MET A 1 14.46 20.38 -9.39
N SER A 2 14.99 19.17 -9.25
CA SER A 2 14.19 17.98 -8.94
C SER A 2 14.32 17.76 -7.44
N ASP A 3 13.26 18.08 -6.69
CA ASP A 3 13.16 17.75 -5.27
C ASP A 3 13.10 16.22 -5.14
N THR A 4 14.24 15.60 -4.88
CA THR A 4 14.33 14.21 -4.49
C THR A 4 13.85 14.11 -3.04
N THR A 5 12.59 13.74 -2.85
CA THR A 5 12.02 13.42 -1.54
C THR A 5 12.74 12.19 -0.97
N HIS A 6 13.71 12.43 -0.08
CA HIS A 6 14.29 11.39 0.76
C HIS A 6 13.24 10.94 1.78
N PHE A 7 12.60 9.80 1.52
CA PHE A 7 11.77 9.12 2.52
C PHE A 7 12.68 8.49 3.59
N SER A 8 13.11 9.27 4.59
CA SER A 8 13.78 8.71 5.78
C SER A 8 12.74 8.22 6.80
N GLY A 9 12.11 7.09 6.50
CA GLY A 9 11.38 6.31 7.49
C GLY A 9 12.37 5.48 8.30
N ASN A 10 12.32 5.54 9.62
CA ASN A 10 13.09 4.67 10.50
C ASN A 10 12.53 3.24 10.41
N PHE A 11 12.94 2.45 9.41
CA PHE A 11 12.57 1.03 9.23
C PHE A 11 13.32 0.10 10.21
N ALA A 12 13.67 0.61 11.40
CA ALA A 12 14.48 -0.13 12.36
C ALA A 12 13.68 -1.24 13.04
N GLY A 13 13.94 -2.48 12.64
CA GLY A 13 14.02 -3.60 13.59
C GLY A 13 13.05 -4.77 13.40
N ALA A 14 12.03 -4.66 12.56
CA ALA A 14 11.26 -5.83 12.15
C ALA A 14 11.86 -6.35 10.83
N ILE A 15 12.20 -7.63 10.76
CA ILE A 15 12.36 -8.29 9.45
C ILE A 15 10.96 -8.32 8.84
N VAL A 16 10.56 -7.24 8.18
CA VAL A 16 9.24 -7.10 7.58
C VAL A 16 9.25 -7.98 6.33
N ASN A 17 8.50 -9.06 6.34
CA ASN A 17 8.29 -9.84 5.12
C ASN A 17 7.06 -9.28 4.41
N TYR A 18 7.25 -8.60 3.28
CA TYR A 18 6.14 -7.98 2.52
C TYR A 18 5.00 -8.97 2.23
N LYS A 19 5.28 -10.26 2.03
CA LYS A 19 4.25 -11.29 1.82
C LYS A 19 3.41 -11.52 3.06
N SER A 20 4.05 -11.62 4.22
CA SER A 20 3.36 -11.75 5.51
C SER A 20 2.53 -10.51 5.79
N THR A 21 3.07 -9.31 5.52
CA THR A 21 2.34 -8.06 5.65
C THR A 21 1.11 -8.04 4.75
N LEU A 22 1.23 -8.30 3.45
CA LEU A 22 0.09 -8.29 2.53
C LEU A 22 -0.93 -9.40 2.83
N THR A 23 -0.50 -10.54 3.35
CA THR A 23 -1.42 -11.59 3.85
C THR A 23 -2.27 -11.06 5.02
N GLN A 24 -1.65 -10.37 5.97
CA GLN A 24 -2.37 -9.74 7.11
C GLN A 24 -3.30 -8.62 6.63
N VAL A 25 -2.90 -7.86 5.61
CA VAL A 25 -3.75 -6.87 4.96
C VAL A 25 -5.00 -7.55 4.40
N THR A 26 -4.83 -8.58 3.57
CA THR A 26 -5.96 -9.33 2.99
C THR A 26 -6.94 -9.84 4.04
N GLN A 27 -6.42 -10.39 5.15
CA GLN A 27 -7.25 -10.84 6.28
C GLN A 27 -7.99 -9.69 6.96
N SER A 28 -7.36 -8.52 7.05
CA SER A 28 -7.92 -7.33 7.70
C SER A 28 -8.98 -6.61 6.87
N ILE A 29 -9.01 -6.78 5.55
CA ILE A 29 -10.00 -6.13 4.65
C ILE A 29 -11.43 -6.40 5.09
N GLN A 30 -11.72 -7.58 5.64
CA GLN A 30 -13.07 -7.94 6.08
C GLN A 30 -13.62 -7.01 7.18
N THR A 31 -12.72 -6.36 7.92
CA THR A 31 -13.05 -5.43 9.01
C THR A 31 -13.08 -3.96 8.57
N VAL A 32 -12.69 -3.65 7.33
CA VAL A 32 -12.81 -2.31 6.76
C VAL A 32 -14.30 -1.98 6.57
N PRO A 33 -14.77 -0.75 6.87
CA PRO A 33 -16.13 -0.33 6.54
C PRO A 33 -16.38 -0.34 5.03
N GLY A 34 -17.55 -0.79 4.58
CA GLY A 34 -17.90 -0.81 3.15
C GLY A 34 -18.78 -2.01 2.77
N SER A 35 -19.30 -1.96 1.54
CA SER A 35 -20.06 -3.05 0.93
C SER A 35 -19.18 -4.28 0.65
N ALA A 36 -19.81 -5.44 0.47
CA ALA A 36 -19.10 -6.67 0.10
C ALA A 36 -18.32 -6.51 -1.21
N ALA A 37 -18.89 -5.78 -2.18
CA ALA A 37 -18.24 -5.51 -3.47
C ALA A 37 -16.99 -4.64 -3.31
N GLU A 38 -17.03 -3.62 -2.44
CA GLU A 38 -15.85 -2.77 -2.16
C GLU A 38 -14.74 -3.56 -1.46
N LYS A 39 -15.09 -4.43 -0.52
CA LYS A 39 -14.11 -5.32 0.15
C LYS A 39 -13.46 -6.28 -0.84
N GLN A 40 -14.26 -6.91 -1.70
CA GLN A 40 -13.77 -7.83 -2.73
C GLN A 40 -12.86 -7.12 -3.73
N GLU A 41 -13.18 -5.89 -4.12
CA GLU A 41 -12.33 -5.09 -4.99
C GLU A 41 -11.00 -4.74 -4.32
N LEU A 42 -11.02 -4.31 -3.06
CA LEU A 42 -9.80 -4.05 -2.31
C LEU A 42 -8.92 -5.30 -2.18
N GLU A 43 -9.54 -6.46 -1.92
CA GLU A 43 -8.84 -7.74 -1.84
C GLU A 43 -8.18 -8.11 -3.18
N ARG A 44 -8.90 -7.96 -4.30
CA ARG A 44 -8.34 -8.15 -5.65
C ARG A 44 -7.11 -7.26 -5.87
N LEU A 45 -7.22 -5.97 -5.53
CA LEU A 45 -6.13 -5.02 -5.71
C LEU A 45 -4.89 -5.34 -4.86
N VAL A 46 -5.08 -5.79 -3.62
CA VAL A 46 -3.98 -6.21 -2.73
C VAL A 46 -3.31 -7.48 -3.25
N LEU A 47 -4.07 -8.44 -3.77
CA LEU A 47 -3.51 -9.65 -4.39
C LEU A 47 -2.74 -9.33 -5.68
N GLU A 48 -3.24 -8.40 -6.50
CA GLU A 48 -2.52 -7.92 -7.68
C GLU A 48 -1.23 -7.19 -7.32
N LEU A 49 -1.26 -6.36 -6.28
CA LEU A 49 -0.08 -5.71 -5.74
C LEU A 49 0.96 -6.76 -5.29
N GLN A 50 0.54 -7.76 -4.51
CA GLN A 50 1.42 -8.83 -4.05
C GLN A 50 2.05 -9.59 -5.23
N ALA A 51 1.26 -10.01 -6.21
CA ALA A 51 1.74 -10.72 -7.38
C ALA A 51 2.71 -9.87 -8.22
N ALA A 52 2.50 -8.55 -8.29
CA ALA A 52 3.42 -7.64 -8.97
C ALA A 52 4.73 -7.48 -8.18
N LEU A 53 4.68 -7.40 -6.86
CA LEU A 53 5.87 -7.36 -5.99
C LEU A 53 6.67 -8.67 -6.03
N ASP A 54 6.03 -9.82 -6.25
CA ASP A 54 6.70 -11.10 -6.44
C ASP A 54 7.63 -11.14 -7.68
N THR A 55 7.43 -10.23 -8.64
CA THR A 55 8.29 -10.11 -9.83
C THR A 55 9.54 -9.26 -9.61
N LEU A 56 9.67 -8.61 -8.45
CA LEU A 56 10.78 -7.71 -8.17
C LEU A 56 12.09 -8.47 -7.97
N PRO A 57 13.21 -7.93 -8.48
CA PRO A 57 14.52 -8.46 -8.15
C PRO A 57 14.82 -8.27 -6.65
N PRO A 58 15.62 -9.15 -6.02
CA PRO A 58 15.95 -9.06 -4.60
C PRO A 58 16.52 -7.70 -4.16
N ALA A 59 17.19 -6.98 -5.06
CA ALA A 59 17.72 -5.64 -4.80
C ALA A 59 16.64 -4.59 -4.47
N GLN A 60 15.38 -4.84 -4.83
CA GLN A 60 14.24 -3.95 -4.58
C GLN A 60 13.37 -4.42 -3.41
N LYS A 61 13.86 -5.35 -2.59
CA LYS A 61 13.13 -5.89 -1.44
C LYS A 61 12.68 -4.80 -0.47
N ASP A 62 13.55 -3.83 -0.18
CA ASP A 62 13.24 -2.72 0.74
C ASP A 62 12.08 -1.86 0.21
N ILE A 63 12.01 -1.65 -1.10
CA ILE A 63 10.90 -0.92 -1.73
C ILE A 63 9.61 -1.75 -1.66
N ALA A 64 9.69 -3.06 -1.88
CA ALA A 64 8.54 -3.95 -1.73
C ALA A 64 7.97 -3.95 -0.29
N GLU A 65 8.87 -3.94 0.70
CA GLU A 65 8.50 -3.81 2.11
C GLU A 65 7.85 -2.46 2.41
N ALA A 66 8.44 -1.37 1.92
CA ALA A 66 7.85 -0.03 2.06
C ALA A 66 6.44 0.03 1.48
N ILE A 67 6.23 -0.50 0.26
CA ILE A 67 4.92 -0.56 -0.39
C ILE A 67 3.92 -1.36 0.45
N ALA A 68 4.30 -2.55 0.90
CA ALA A 68 3.44 -3.38 1.74
C ALA A 68 3.09 -2.71 3.07
N THR A 69 4.04 -2.02 3.71
CA THR A 69 3.81 -1.24 4.93
C THR A 69 2.82 -0.10 4.69
N GLN A 70 2.95 0.65 3.58
CA GLN A 70 1.99 1.72 3.28
C GLN A 70 0.58 1.17 3.02
N THR A 71 0.46 0.06 2.28
CA THR A 71 -0.82 -0.62 2.07
C THR A 71 -1.43 -1.10 3.39
N HIS A 72 -0.63 -1.66 4.29
CA HIS A 72 -1.07 -2.04 5.62
C HIS A 72 -1.58 -0.85 6.43
N ASN A 73 -0.82 0.24 6.46
CA ASN A 73 -1.20 1.43 7.21
C ASN A 73 -2.51 2.05 6.70
N LEU A 74 -2.76 2.02 5.38
CA LEU A 74 -4.05 2.44 4.82
C LEU A 74 -5.21 1.60 5.33
N VAL A 75 -5.07 0.28 5.31
CA VAL A 75 -6.11 -0.64 5.81
C VAL A 75 -6.34 -0.46 7.31
N GLU A 76 -5.27 -0.39 8.11
CA GLU A 76 -5.39 -0.19 9.55
C GLU A 76 -6.04 1.14 9.91
N GLU A 77 -5.71 2.22 9.20
CA GLU A 77 -6.35 3.52 9.41
C GLU A 77 -7.82 3.49 9.00
N ALA A 78 -8.15 2.89 7.85
CA ALA A 78 -9.53 2.81 7.35
C ALA A 78 -10.44 1.95 8.22
N LYS A 79 -9.89 0.99 8.96
CA LYS A 79 -10.62 0.15 9.92
C LYS A 79 -11.02 0.88 11.19
N LYS A 80 -10.42 2.03 11.50
CA LYS A 80 -10.71 2.77 12.72
C LYS A 80 -12.15 3.30 12.69
N PRO A 81 -12.83 3.40 13.84
CA PRO A 81 -14.18 3.99 13.91
C PRO A 81 -14.24 5.43 13.37
N ALA A 82 -13.14 6.17 13.52
CA ALA A 82 -12.97 7.52 12.99
C ALA A 82 -11.58 7.63 12.31
N PRO A 83 -11.46 7.26 11.03
CA PRO A 83 -10.21 7.34 10.29
C PRO A 83 -9.71 8.79 10.19
N ASN A 84 -8.42 9.00 10.37
CA ASN A 84 -7.77 10.26 10.11
C ASN A 84 -7.60 10.46 8.60
N LYS A 85 -8.48 11.28 8.02
CA LYS A 85 -8.51 11.57 6.58
C LYS A 85 -7.19 12.14 6.04
N ALA A 86 -6.51 13.00 6.80
CA ALA A 86 -5.22 13.54 6.41
C ALA A 86 -4.15 12.44 6.36
N LEU A 87 -4.16 11.54 7.35
CA LEU A 87 -3.24 10.41 7.38
C LEU A 87 -3.51 9.42 6.24
N LEU A 88 -4.77 9.13 5.91
CA LEU A 88 -5.13 8.33 4.74
C LEU A 88 -4.56 8.94 3.45
N GLY A 89 -4.71 10.24 3.25
CA GLY A 89 -4.16 10.96 2.09
C GLY A 89 -2.64 10.87 2.00
N ILE A 90 -1.95 11.20 3.10
CA ILE A 90 -0.48 11.15 3.17
C ILE A 90 0.03 9.72 2.92
N THR A 91 -0.61 8.72 3.52
CA THR A 91 -0.22 7.31 3.35
C THR A 91 -0.48 6.82 1.92
N ALA A 92 -1.58 7.26 1.30
CA ALA A 92 -1.90 6.96 -0.09
C ALA A 92 -0.88 7.58 -1.06
N ASP A 93 -0.43 8.81 -0.78
CA ASP A 93 0.65 9.44 -1.54
C ASP A 93 1.99 8.74 -1.34
N GLY A 94 2.31 8.34 -0.10
CA GLY A 94 3.48 7.53 0.22
C GLY A 94 3.50 6.20 -0.55
N LEU A 95 2.36 5.50 -0.62
CA LEU A 95 2.19 4.27 -1.40
C LEU A 95 2.48 4.50 -2.89
N LYS A 96 1.87 5.54 -3.49
CA LYS A 96 2.10 5.88 -4.91
C LYS A 96 3.56 6.23 -5.18
N ASN A 97 4.18 7.02 -4.30
CA ASN A 97 5.57 7.46 -4.47
C ASN A 97 6.55 6.28 -4.36
N ALA A 98 6.35 5.38 -3.40
CA ALA A 98 7.14 4.16 -3.28
C ALA A 98 7.00 3.27 -4.53
N ALA A 99 5.77 3.09 -5.02
CA ALA A 99 5.52 2.32 -6.24
C ALA A 99 6.08 2.99 -7.51
N ALA A 100 6.08 4.33 -7.57
CA ALA A 100 6.62 5.08 -8.71
C ALA A 100 8.15 4.89 -8.84
N SER A 101 8.86 4.72 -7.72
CA SER A 101 10.32 4.50 -7.72
C SER A 101 10.79 3.22 -8.43
N ILE A 102 9.86 2.27 -8.66
CA ILE A 102 10.12 0.99 -9.35
C ILE A 102 9.26 0.82 -10.60
N ALA A 103 8.60 1.87 -11.07
CA ALA A 103 7.67 1.80 -12.20
C ALA A 103 8.36 1.37 -13.51
N ASP A 104 9.64 1.72 -13.69
CA ASP A 104 10.44 1.31 -14.86
C ASP A 104 10.75 -0.20 -14.87
N ILE A 105 10.70 -0.84 -13.70
CA ILE A 105 10.93 -2.29 -13.54
C ILE A 105 9.60 -3.04 -13.60
N THR A 106 8.59 -2.53 -12.88
CA THR A 106 7.29 -3.18 -12.75
C THR A 106 6.16 -2.14 -12.72
N PRO A 107 5.65 -1.70 -13.88
CA PRO A 107 4.60 -0.69 -13.95
C PRO A 107 3.27 -1.19 -13.34
N LYS A 108 3.11 -2.52 -13.22
CA LYS A 108 1.96 -3.14 -12.56
C LYS A 108 1.88 -2.77 -11.08
N VAL A 109 3.01 -2.63 -10.39
CA VAL A 109 3.02 -2.22 -8.97
C VAL A 109 2.48 -0.80 -8.84
N LEU A 110 2.91 0.13 -9.69
CA LEU A 110 2.37 1.50 -9.71
C LEU A 110 0.87 1.53 -10.02
N SER A 111 0.42 0.73 -10.97
CA SER A 111 -1.01 0.63 -11.31
C SER A 111 -1.86 0.15 -10.13
N ALA A 112 -1.46 -0.95 -9.46
CA ALA A 112 -2.17 -1.49 -8.31
C ALA A 112 -2.14 -0.51 -7.12
N ALA A 113 -0.97 0.06 -6.82
CA ALA A 113 -0.80 1.07 -5.76
C ALA A 113 -1.69 2.30 -5.99
N THR A 114 -1.80 2.77 -7.22
CA THR A 114 -2.66 3.92 -7.58
C THR A 114 -4.14 3.60 -7.41
N GLN A 115 -4.58 2.40 -7.80
CA GLN A 115 -5.95 1.95 -7.61
C GLN A 115 -6.30 1.78 -6.13
N ILE A 116 -5.37 1.26 -5.32
CA ILE A 116 -5.54 1.17 -3.86
C ILE A 116 -5.64 2.57 -3.24
N ALA A 117 -4.75 3.50 -3.62
CA ALA A 117 -4.81 4.88 -3.17
C ALA A 117 -6.15 5.55 -3.53
N ALA A 118 -6.65 5.32 -4.75
CA ALA A 118 -7.95 5.81 -5.21
C ALA A 118 -9.14 5.14 -4.52
N PHE A 119 -9.00 3.90 -4.04
CA PHE A 119 -10.00 3.26 -3.21
C PHE A 119 -10.14 4.00 -1.87
N PHE A 120 -9.03 4.31 -1.21
CA PHE A 120 -9.04 4.96 0.10
C PHE A 120 -9.36 6.45 0.07
N SER A 121 -9.20 7.13 -1.06
CA SER A 121 -9.63 8.53 -1.18
C SER A 121 -11.14 8.69 -0.96
N LYS A 122 -11.94 7.65 -1.22
CA LYS A 122 -13.40 7.64 -0.99
C LYS A 122 -13.78 7.71 0.50
N PHE A 123 -12.92 7.22 1.39
CA PHE A 123 -13.11 7.33 2.85
C PHE A 123 -12.78 8.75 3.36
N GLY A 124 -12.10 9.56 2.53
CA GLY A 124 -11.77 10.94 2.80
C GLY A 124 -12.83 11.95 2.35
N SER A 125 -13.74 11.58 1.45
CA SER A 125 -14.81 12.44 0.94
C SER A 125 -15.98 12.62 1.91
#